data_AF-A0A9W6KWC6-F1
#
_entry.id   AF-A0A9W6KWC6-F1
#
_cell.length_a   1.000
_cell.length_b   1.000
_cell.length_c   1.000
_cell.angle_alpha   90.00
_cell.angle_beta   90.00
_cell.angle_gamma   90.00
#
_symmetry.space_group_name_H-M   'P 1'
#
loop_
_entity.id
_entity.type
_entity.pdbx_description
1 polymer ?
#
loop_
_entity_poly.entity_id
_entity_poly.type
_entity_poly.pdbx_seq_one_letter_code
_entity_poly.pdbx_strand_id
1 'polypeptide(L)'
;MSRPERHEGVIITKFSRRLGSILAGLMLAGATLAVAAQPAQAQQVWGFGDGTIIIVDTGAKNTSNHTQWVNSIYIQTGTSESNSYGCGTFESWTQGFYAATERCGDAYWTINRWVGTGNNVCGAFDDFGNWPRRIACIAIKV
;
A
#
# COMPACT_ATOMS: atom_id res chain seq x y z
N MET A 1 -87.84 -40.72 -28.84
CA MET A 1 -87.83 -39.27 -28.52
C MET A 1 -86.59 -39.01 -27.67
N SER A 2 -85.44 -38.71 -28.29
CA SER A 2 -84.96 -37.39 -28.79
C SER A 2 -84.20 -36.59 -27.71
N ARG A 3 -82.87 -36.73 -27.75
CA ARG A 3 -81.73 -35.79 -27.54
C ARG A 3 -82.07 -34.28 -27.38
N PRO A 4 -81.12 -33.37 -27.05
CA PRO A 4 -79.77 -33.46 -26.42
C PRO A 4 -79.61 -32.34 -25.32
N GLU A 5 -78.51 -32.02 -24.62
CA GLU A 5 -77.25 -31.28 -24.96
C GLU A 5 -76.49 -31.03 -23.62
N ARG A 6 -75.18 -31.31 -23.47
CA ARG A 6 -74.03 -30.38 -23.71
C ARG A 6 -74.06 -29.16 -22.77
N HIS A 7 -73.03 -28.66 -22.09
CA HIS A 7 -71.57 -28.67 -22.24
C HIS A 7 -70.97 -28.08 -20.93
N GLU A 8 -69.86 -28.64 -20.40
CA GLU A 8 -68.50 -28.04 -20.39
C GLU A 8 -68.19 -27.03 -19.27
N GLY A 9 -66.98 -27.15 -18.72
CA GLY A 9 -66.42 -26.27 -17.68
C GLY A 9 -65.73 -27.06 -16.55
N VAL A 10 -64.57 -27.74 -16.68
CA VAL A 10 -63.19 -27.20 -16.85
C VAL A 10 -62.88 -26.23 -15.68
N ILE A 11 -61.89 -26.37 -14.78
CA ILE A 11 -60.61 -27.10 -14.76
C ILE A 11 -60.05 -27.09 -13.29
N ILE A 12 -59.56 -28.26 -12.83
CA ILE A 12 -58.22 -28.56 -12.26
C ILE A 12 -57.78 -27.71 -11.03
N THR A 13 -57.86 -28.24 -9.81
CA THR A 13 -56.83 -29.02 -9.08
C THR A 13 -55.45 -28.37 -8.92
N LYS A 14 -54.98 -28.30 -7.67
CA LYS A 14 -53.77 -28.99 -7.14
C LYS A 14 -53.51 -28.47 -5.73
N PHE A 15 -53.69 -29.27 -4.68
CA PHE A 15 -52.77 -30.32 -4.23
C PHE A 15 -51.30 -29.88 -4.18
N SER A 16 -50.87 -29.53 -2.97
CA SER A 16 -49.82 -30.25 -2.24
C SER A 16 -48.37 -30.12 -2.70
N ARG A 17 -47.50 -29.93 -1.70
CA ARG A 17 -46.24 -30.66 -1.40
C ARG A 17 -45.00 -29.77 -1.25
N ARG A 18 -44.15 -30.28 -0.35
CA ARG A 18 -42.69 -30.04 -0.13
C ARG A 18 -42.42 -28.92 0.87
N LEU A 19 -41.94 -29.16 2.10
CA LEU A 19 -40.90 -30.13 2.49
C LEU A 19 -39.72 -30.02 1.51
N GLY A 20 -38.99 -28.92 1.64
CA GLY A 20 -37.83 -28.62 0.84
C GLY A 20 -36.98 -27.61 1.59
N SER A 21 -35.74 -28.01 1.87
CA SER A 21 -34.60 -27.13 2.15
C SER A 21 -34.27 -26.84 3.62
N ILE A 22 -34.16 -27.91 4.41
CA ILE A 22 -33.05 -28.06 5.36
C ILE A 22 -31.76 -28.14 4.51
N LEU A 23 -31.25 -27.02 3.95
CA LEU A 23 -29.96 -26.99 3.21
C LEU A 23 -29.50 -25.59 2.71
N ALA A 24 -30.02 -24.48 3.26
CA ALA A 24 -29.57 -23.13 2.87
C ALA A 24 -28.95 -22.30 4.01
N GLY A 25 -28.80 -22.89 5.21
CA GLY A 25 -28.23 -22.21 6.38
C GLY A 25 -26.71 -22.39 6.56
N LEU A 26 -26.03 -23.12 5.67
CA LEU A 26 -24.61 -23.52 5.82
C LEU A 26 -23.67 -22.91 4.76
N MET A 27 -24.15 -22.00 3.90
CA MET A 27 -23.40 -21.43 2.77
C MET A 27 -23.18 -19.91 2.87
N LEU A 28 -23.19 -19.35 4.09
CA LEU A 28 -22.53 -18.08 4.38
C LEU A 28 -21.55 -18.24 5.55
N ALA A 29 -20.81 -19.36 5.55
CA ALA A 29 -19.43 -19.32 5.99
C ALA A 29 -18.68 -18.48 4.95
N GLY A 30 -18.87 -17.16 5.02
CA GLY A 30 -18.06 -16.20 4.29
C GLY A 30 -16.64 -16.43 4.75
N ALA A 31 -15.90 -17.19 3.95
CA ALA A 31 -14.48 -17.38 4.11
C ALA A 31 -13.86 -15.99 4.04
N THR A 32 -13.71 -15.35 5.19
CA THR A 32 -12.62 -14.42 5.39
C THR A 32 -11.38 -15.29 5.24
N LEU A 33 -10.91 -15.39 4.00
CA LEU A 33 -9.54 -15.77 3.72
C LEU A 33 -8.73 -14.77 4.54
N ALA A 34 -8.35 -15.18 5.75
CA ALA A 34 -7.18 -14.70 6.40
C ALA A 34 -6.05 -15.08 5.44
N VAL A 35 -5.87 -14.25 4.41
CA VAL A 35 -4.63 -14.19 3.68
C VAL A 35 -3.65 -13.83 4.78
N ALA A 36 -2.95 -14.85 5.28
CA ALA A 36 -1.74 -14.67 6.03
C ALA A 36 -0.79 -13.97 5.05
N ALA A 37 -0.96 -12.66 4.93
CA ALA A 37 -0.01 -11.78 4.30
C ALA A 37 1.26 -12.07 5.07
N GLN A 38 2.18 -12.80 4.44
CA GLN A 38 3.51 -13.00 4.98
C GLN A 38 3.97 -11.60 5.42
N PRO A 39 4.46 -11.43 6.67
CA PRO A 39 4.99 -10.15 7.08
C PRO A 39 6.06 -9.81 6.06
N ALA A 40 5.75 -8.86 5.19
CA ALA A 40 6.58 -8.59 4.06
C ALA A 40 7.91 -8.14 4.62
N GLN A 41 8.94 -8.94 4.36
CA GLN A 41 10.25 -8.66 4.89
C GLN A 41 10.64 -7.25 4.44
N ALA A 42 11.08 -6.44 5.39
CA ALA A 42 11.52 -5.10 5.09
C ALA A 42 12.72 -5.21 4.14
N GLN A 43 12.56 -4.77 2.90
CA GLN A 43 13.62 -4.73 1.92
C GLN A 43 14.22 -3.33 1.94
N GLN A 44 15.51 -3.26 2.26
CA GLN A 44 16.28 -2.02 2.18
C GLN A 44 16.59 -1.71 0.72
N VAL A 45 16.27 -0.49 0.29
CA VAL A 45 16.56 0.01 -1.05
C VAL A 45 17.40 1.27 -0.94
N TRP A 46 18.41 1.36 -1.79
CA TRP A 46 19.41 2.43 -1.74
C TRP A 46 19.25 3.34 -2.95
N GLY A 47 19.23 4.64 -2.71
CA GLY A 47 19.27 5.69 -3.73
C GLY A 47 20.51 6.56 -3.53
N PHE A 48 21.21 6.87 -4.62
CA PHE A 48 22.41 7.70 -4.61
C PHE A 48 22.18 8.94 -5.47
N GLY A 49 22.59 10.12 -4.99
CA GLY A 49 22.50 11.36 -5.75
C GLY A 49 23.37 12.45 -5.13
N ASP A 50 24.22 13.07 -5.94
CA ASP A 50 25.06 14.24 -5.61
C ASP A 50 25.74 14.21 -4.22
N GLY A 51 26.25 13.04 -3.81
CA GLY A 51 26.92 12.87 -2.51
C GLY A 51 25.97 12.69 -1.32
N THR A 52 24.67 12.50 -1.55
CA THR A 52 23.67 12.04 -0.59
C THR A 52 23.25 10.61 -0.94
N ILE A 53 23.11 9.79 0.09
CA ILE A 53 22.64 8.42 0.03
C ILE A 53 21.33 8.37 0.82
N ILE A 54 20.29 7.77 0.23
CA ILE A 54 19.08 7.43 0.96
C ILE A 54 18.96 5.92 1.06
N ILE A 55 18.60 5.45 2.26
CA ILE A 55 18.27 4.06 2.54
C ILE A 55 16.82 4.05 2.99
N VAL A 56 15.98 3.33 2.25
CA VAL A 56 14.55 3.27 2.52
C VAL A 56 14.18 1.83 2.85
N ASP A 57 13.60 1.63 4.03
CA ASP A 57 13.02 0.34 4.40
C ASP A 57 11.64 0.23 3.78
N THR A 58 11.55 -0.48 2.67
CA THR A 58 10.28 -0.83 2.02
C THR A 58 9.75 -2.15 2.56
N GLY A 59 8.45 -2.42 2.43
CA GLY A 59 7.83 -3.65 2.90
C GLY A 59 6.79 -4.17 1.92
N ALA A 60 5.61 -4.51 2.44
CA ALA A 60 4.55 -5.19 1.70
C ALA A 60 4.18 -4.45 0.42
N LYS A 61 3.92 -5.23 -0.64
CA LYS A 61 3.37 -4.73 -1.89
C LYS A 61 1.89 -5.08 -1.96
N ASN A 62 1.07 -4.11 -2.33
CA ASN A 62 -0.33 -4.30 -2.64
C ASN A 62 -0.52 -4.07 -4.14
N THR A 63 -0.62 -5.18 -4.88
CA THR A 63 -0.75 -5.19 -6.34
C THR A 63 -2.13 -4.75 -6.82
N SER A 64 -3.17 -4.80 -5.97
CA SER A 64 -4.51 -4.31 -6.33
C SER A 64 -4.60 -2.78 -6.32
N ASN A 65 -3.93 -2.15 -5.36
CA ASN A 65 -3.92 -0.69 -5.21
C ASN A 65 -2.63 -0.04 -5.74
N HIS A 66 -1.74 -0.82 -6.36
CA HIS A 66 -0.42 -0.39 -6.84
C HIS A 66 0.35 0.44 -5.80
N THR A 67 0.49 -0.09 -4.57
CA THR A 67 1.17 0.60 -3.46
C THR A 67 2.20 -0.30 -2.77
N GLN A 68 3.25 0.30 -2.23
CA GLN A 68 4.25 -0.37 -1.39
C GLN A 68 4.30 0.29 -0.02
N TRP A 69 4.39 -0.52 1.04
CA TRP A 69 4.63 -0.03 2.38
C TRP A 69 6.05 0.53 2.48
N VAL A 70 6.19 1.69 3.09
CA VAL A 70 7.47 2.31 3.41
C VAL A 70 7.49 2.56 4.92
N ASN A 71 8.42 1.90 5.59
CA ASN A 71 8.57 1.93 7.05
C ASN A 71 9.39 3.14 7.48
N SER A 72 10.56 3.32 6.87
CA SER A 72 11.53 4.33 7.30
C SER A 72 12.32 4.91 6.12
N ILE A 73 12.90 6.08 6.36
CA ILE A 73 13.83 6.75 5.46
C ILE A 73 15.04 7.17 6.28
N TYR A 74 16.22 6.78 5.84
CA TYR A 74 17.50 7.18 6.38
C TYR A 74 18.28 7.94 5.30
N ILE A 75 18.87 9.06 5.68
CA ILE A 75 19.72 9.89 4.81
C ILE A 75 21.11 9.89 5.40
N GLN A 76 22.07 9.49 4.58
CA GLN A 76 23.50 9.57 4.84
C GLN A 76 24.16 10.53 3.86
N THR A 77 25.06 11.37 4.35
CA THR A 77 25.93 12.16 3.47
C THR A 77 27.17 11.35 3.14
N GLY A 78 27.48 11.17 1.86
CA GLY A 78 28.58 10.34 1.34
C GLY A 78 29.99 10.85 1.66
N THR A 79 30.12 11.97 2.38
CA THR A 79 31.36 12.37 3.02
C THR A 79 31.32 11.92 4.46
N SER A 80 32.19 10.96 4.81
CA SER A 80 32.55 10.59 6.18
C SER A 80 32.41 11.76 7.16
N GLU A 81 31.87 11.49 8.35
CA GLU A 81 31.85 12.38 9.53
C GLU A 81 33.16 13.18 9.74
N SER A 82 34.28 12.74 9.16
CA SER A 82 35.59 13.38 9.24
C SER A 82 35.77 14.64 8.36
N ASN A 83 34.94 14.87 7.35
CA ASN A 83 34.98 16.12 6.57
C ASN A 83 33.92 17.08 7.08
N SER A 84 34.21 17.66 8.23
CA SER A 84 33.62 18.84 8.89
C SER A 84 33.01 19.88 7.93
N TYR A 85 31.79 19.66 7.45
CA TYR A 85 31.00 20.67 6.72
C TYR A 85 29.77 21.08 7.52
N GLY A 86 29.98 21.51 8.76
CA GLY A 86 28.93 22.10 9.61
C GLY A 86 27.72 21.19 9.86
N CYS A 87 26.75 21.72 10.59
CA CYS A 87 25.41 21.15 10.59
C CYS A 87 24.72 21.57 9.27
N GLY A 88 23.64 20.94 8.87
CA GLY A 88 22.89 21.33 7.68
C GLY A 88 21.46 20.85 7.78
N THR A 89 20.63 21.24 6.80
CA THR A 89 19.22 20.85 6.79
C THR A 89 19.06 19.53 6.05
N PHE A 90 18.58 18.53 6.76
CA PHE A 90 18.15 17.25 6.21
C PHE A 90 16.66 17.29 5.99
N GLU A 91 16.22 16.89 4.80
CA GLU A 91 14.80 16.85 4.44
C GLU A 91 14.46 15.52 3.81
N SER A 92 13.25 15.03 4.07
CA SER A 92 12.72 13.84 3.41
C SER A 92 11.26 14.03 3.05
N TRP A 93 10.89 13.51 1.87
CA TRP A 93 9.52 13.59 1.40
C TRP A 93 9.11 12.38 0.57
N THR A 94 7.81 12.11 0.59
CA THR A 94 7.13 11.20 -0.32
C THR A 94 5.65 11.56 -0.38
N GLN A 95 4.82 10.72 -1.00
CA GLN A 95 3.38 10.91 -1.07
C GLN A 95 2.79 11.11 0.34
N GLY A 96 2.30 12.32 0.60
CA GLY A 96 1.67 12.73 1.85
C GLY A 96 2.61 12.83 3.07
N PHE A 97 3.93 12.82 2.87
CA PHE A 97 4.95 12.90 3.93
C PHE A 97 5.97 13.98 3.61
N TYR A 98 6.29 14.79 4.61
CA TYR A 98 7.43 15.69 4.60
C TYR A 98 7.97 15.81 6.02
N ALA A 99 9.28 15.77 6.18
CA ALA A 99 9.96 16.06 7.43
C ALA A 99 11.31 16.72 7.17
N ALA A 100 11.73 17.57 8.10
CA ALA A 100 13.00 18.27 8.05
C ALA A 100 13.64 18.36 9.45
N THR A 101 14.96 18.39 9.52
CA THR A 101 15.72 18.60 10.76
C THR A 101 17.09 19.17 10.43
N GLU A 102 17.61 20.03 11.30
CA GLU A 102 19.03 20.41 11.28
C GLU A 102 19.86 19.38 12.04
N ARG A 103 20.92 18.86 11.43
CA ARG A 103 21.85 17.89 12.04
C ARG A 103 23.25 18.06 11.50
N CYS A 104 24.24 17.56 12.23
CA CYS A 104 25.65 17.57 11.82
C CYS A 104 26.15 16.16 11.45
N GLY A 105 25.22 15.29 11.07
CA GLY A 105 25.40 13.89 10.72
C GLY A 105 24.08 13.36 10.15
N ASP A 106 23.91 12.05 10.13
CA ASP A 106 22.78 11.43 9.42
C ASP A 106 21.39 11.76 10.00
N ALA A 107 20.36 11.61 9.16
CA ALA A 107 18.97 11.79 9.53
C ALA A 107 18.14 10.52 9.30
N TYR A 108 17.19 10.27 10.19
CA TYR A 108 16.30 9.11 10.15
C TYR A 108 14.87 9.52 10.50
N TRP A 109 13.91 9.01 9.74
CA TRP A 109 12.49 9.13 10.04
C TRP A 109 11.77 7.80 9.86
N THR A 110 10.97 7.44 10.85
CA THR A 110 9.92 6.42 10.70
C THR A 110 8.68 7.08 10.10
N ILE A 111 8.20 6.57 8.96
CA ILE A 111 7.11 7.19 8.19
C ILE A 111 5.86 6.32 8.08
N ASN A 112 6.00 4.99 8.22
CA ASN A 112 4.93 3.98 8.29
C ASN A 112 3.72 4.25 7.39
N ARG A 113 3.89 4.11 6.07
CA ARG A 113 2.84 4.44 5.11
C ARG A 113 2.87 3.65 3.82
N TRP A 114 1.70 3.53 3.20
CA TRP A 114 1.56 3.09 1.82
C TRP A 114 1.90 4.23 0.87
N VAL A 115 2.79 3.97 -0.08
CA VAL A 115 3.18 4.90 -1.14
C VAL A 115 2.80 4.28 -2.49
N GLY A 116 2.12 5.04 -3.34
CA GLY A 116 1.67 4.59 -4.65
C GLY A 116 2.81 4.45 -5.67
N THR A 117 2.70 3.49 -6.56
CA THR A 117 3.56 3.33 -7.74
C THR A 117 3.64 4.64 -8.52
N GLY A 118 4.85 4.97 -8.99
CA GLY A 118 5.13 6.22 -9.70
C GLY A 118 5.43 7.42 -8.79
N ASN A 119 5.21 7.30 -7.48
CA ASN A 119 5.74 8.27 -6.52
C ASN A 119 7.19 7.93 -6.16
N ASN A 120 7.91 8.96 -5.72
CA ASN A 120 9.27 8.83 -5.21
C ASN A 120 9.30 8.95 -3.69
N VAL A 121 10.25 8.26 -3.09
CA VAL A 121 10.71 8.50 -1.71
C VAL A 121 12.06 9.18 -1.83
N CYS A 122 12.16 10.41 -1.34
CA CYS A 122 13.31 11.27 -1.53
C CYS A 122 13.90 11.72 -0.19
N GLY A 123 15.19 12.02 -0.25
CA GLY A 123 15.92 12.69 0.81
C GLY A 123 16.86 13.75 0.22
N ALA A 124 17.08 14.80 0.97
CA ALA A 124 17.99 15.87 0.62
C ALA A 124 18.85 16.30 1.81
N PHE A 125 20.00 16.86 1.46
CA PHE A 125 20.88 17.56 2.38
C PHE A 125 21.26 18.91 1.77
N ASP A 126 21.11 19.96 2.57
CA ASP A 126 21.53 21.32 2.26
C ASP A 126 22.60 21.74 3.29
N ASP A 127 23.81 22.02 2.82
CA ASP A 127 24.89 22.51 3.67
C ASP A 127 24.83 24.04 3.81
N PHE A 128 25.32 24.59 4.92
CA PHE A 128 25.33 26.05 5.09
C PHE A 128 26.24 26.70 4.04
N GLY A 129 25.64 27.37 3.07
CA GLY A 129 26.28 28.42 2.28
C GLY A 129 26.32 28.16 0.78
N ASN A 130 25.29 28.58 0.05
CA ASN A 130 25.26 28.68 -1.43
C ASN A 130 25.64 27.41 -2.23
N TRP A 131 25.84 26.26 -1.60
CA TRP A 131 26.03 25.01 -2.32
C TRP A 131 24.69 24.52 -2.87
N PRO A 132 24.70 23.78 -3.99
CA PRO A 132 23.50 23.16 -4.50
C PRO A 132 23.00 22.09 -3.51
N ARG A 133 21.70 22.14 -3.22
CA ARG A 133 20.98 21.13 -2.46
C ARG A 133 21.19 19.75 -3.11
N ARG A 134 21.68 18.80 -2.32
CA ARG A 134 22.00 17.43 -2.77
C ARG A 134 20.79 16.55 -2.54
N ILE A 135 20.31 15.84 -3.56
CA ILE A 135 19.04 15.09 -3.51
C ILE A 135 19.25 13.69 -4.04
N ALA A 136 18.69 12.70 -3.34
CA ALA A 136 18.57 11.33 -3.84
C ALA A 136 17.13 10.84 -3.65
N CYS A 137 16.67 10.02 -4.59
CA CYS A 137 15.30 9.49 -4.61
C CYS A 137 15.28 8.03 -5.05
N ILE A 138 14.31 7.27 -4.54
CA ILE A 138 13.94 5.96 -5.06
C ILE A 138 12.51 6.02 -5.59
N ALA A 139 12.25 5.30 -6.68
CA ALA A 139 10.91 5.19 -7.25
C ALA A 139 10.19 3.96 -6.70
N ILE A 140 8.94 4.12 -6.29
CA ILE A 140 8.09 2.99 -5.89
C ILE A 140 7.54 2.31 -7.15
N LYS A 141 7.76 0.99 -7.24
CA LYS A 141 7.30 0.12 -8.32
C LYS A 141 6.75 -1.19 -7.76
N VAL A 142 5.43 -1.33 -7.81
CA VAL A 142 4.69 -2.54 -7.41
C VAL A 142 4.16 -3.29 -8.61
#